data_AF-A0A7S2G7A0-F1
#
_entry.id   AF-A0A7S2G7A0-F1
#
_cell.length_a   1.000
_cell.length_b   1.000
_cell.length_c   1.000
_cell.angle_alpha   90.00
_cell.angle_beta   90.00
_cell.angle_gamma   90.00
#
_symmetry.space_group_name_H-M   'P 1'
#
loop_
_entity.id
_entity.type
_entity.pdbx_description
1 polymer ?
#
loop_
_entity_poly.entity_id
_entity_poly.type
_entity_poly.pdbx_seq_one_letter_code
_entity_poly.pdbx_strand_id
1 'polypeptide(L)'
;VGEEEEDGEEEEDSEEGEEDEDGEEETGWFLQWVASPRAETVALASYMCVLLHHQSMEFSRALPYLRRFPRLRLGLSPAVWRLARDEDPAAGGQGAGGQRTGGRGAGWQRTGRKGAAEEVSSLDAGAVRRYAHVIPTELLDHLQAAFSIDSPFWKESDYAARGYFSFWGDAAKPPRNCVEALAHHLLPLTGCADKVVGYEWWVHTRAEGRSIGHQMHFDTEEASLRTGKVIHPLVSSVTYLNGSPSLADPTLVLDQRVHDASCSTAWVSHPSVGSTLFFPGDRLHCVIPRPPPPAAA
;
A
#
# COMPACT_ATOMS: atom_id res chain seq x y z
N VAL A 1 -47.13 -84.29 -31.60
CA VAL A 1 -46.16 -84.86 -32.56
C VAL A 1 -46.17 -83.98 -33.78
N GLY A 2 -45.02 -83.37 -34.11
CA GLY A 2 -44.77 -82.40 -35.19
C GLY A 2 -45.19 -80.98 -34.80
N GLU A 3 -44.32 -80.08 -34.34
CA GLU A 3 -43.16 -79.43 -35.00
C GLU A 3 -43.55 -78.67 -36.26
N GLU A 4 -43.43 -77.34 -36.22
CA GLU A 4 -42.93 -76.52 -37.31
C GLU A 4 -42.40 -75.20 -36.69
N GLU A 5 -41.11 -74.97 -36.94
CA GLU A 5 -40.30 -73.80 -36.60
C GLU A 5 -40.59 -72.67 -37.58
N GLU A 6 -40.57 -71.42 -37.15
CA GLU A 6 -40.50 -70.28 -38.07
C GLU A 6 -39.51 -69.24 -37.52
N ASP A 7 -38.43 -69.09 -38.29
CA ASP A 7 -37.32 -68.17 -38.11
C ASP A 7 -37.76 -66.71 -38.36
N GLY A 8 -37.28 -65.79 -37.52
CA GLY A 8 -37.44 -64.35 -37.70
C GLY A 8 -36.12 -63.65 -37.47
N GLU A 9 -35.41 -63.39 -38.57
CA GLU A 9 -34.24 -62.52 -38.66
C GLU A 9 -34.71 -61.06 -38.50
N GLU A 10 -34.14 -60.29 -37.55
CA GLU A 10 -34.34 -58.84 -37.47
C GLU A 10 -33.04 -58.11 -37.80
N GLU A 11 -33.15 -57.24 -38.80
CA GLU A 11 -32.12 -56.50 -39.51
C GLU A 11 -31.45 -55.41 -38.67
N GLU A 12 -30.18 -55.18 -38.97
CA GLU A 12 -29.34 -54.07 -38.49
C GLU A 12 -29.84 -52.73 -39.06
N ASP A 13 -30.13 -51.77 -38.18
CA ASP A 13 -30.36 -50.36 -38.57
C ASP A 13 -29.28 -49.49 -37.92
N SER A 14 -28.21 -49.24 -38.67
CA SER A 14 -27.11 -48.35 -38.30
C SER A 14 -27.39 -46.94 -38.85
N GLU A 15 -28.08 -46.12 -38.07
CA GLU A 15 -28.23 -44.68 -38.32
C GLU A 15 -26.88 -43.97 -38.08
N GLU A 16 -26.15 -43.68 -39.16
CA GLU A 16 -25.05 -42.72 -39.17
C GLU A 16 -25.62 -41.32 -38.96
N GLY A 17 -25.55 -40.82 -37.73
CA GLY A 17 -25.91 -39.45 -37.37
C GLY A 17 -24.94 -38.45 -37.98
N GLU A 18 -25.44 -37.61 -38.88
CA GLU A 18 -24.79 -36.38 -39.32
C GLU A 18 -24.56 -35.48 -38.09
N GLU A 19 -23.30 -35.31 -37.68
CA GLU A 19 -22.93 -34.41 -36.59
C GLU A 19 -23.08 -32.96 -37.07
N ASP A 20 -24.16 -32.32 -36.63
CA ASP A 20 -24.44 -30.88 -36.80
C ASP A 20 -23.30 -30.03 -36.23
N GLU A 21 -22.39 -29.58 -37.10
CA GLU A 21 -21.24 -28.70 -36.80
C GLU A 21 -21.65 -27.20 -36.68
N ASP A 22 -22.92 -26.91 -36.40
CA ASP A 22 -23.50 -25.55 -36.41
C ASP A 22 -23.55 -24.89 -35.00
N GLY A 23 -22.98 -25.54 -33.97
CA GLY A 23 -23.12 -25.12 -32.57
C GLY A 23 -22.19 -24.01 -32.06
N GLU A 24 -21.18 -23.57 -32.83
CA GLU A 24 -20.14 -22.68 -32.28
C GLU A 24 -20.36 -21.17 -32.56
N GLU A 25 -21.01 -20.77 -33.67
CA GLU A 25 -21.19 -19.35 -34.01
C GLU A 25 -22.29 -18.63 -33.20
N GLU A 26 -23.32 -19.34 -32.74
CA GLU A 26 -24.45 -18.74 -32.02
C GLU A 26 -24.06 -18.16 -30.64
N THR A 27 -22.90 -18.56 -30.12
CA THR A 27 -22.38 -18.06 -28.84
C THR A 27 -21.67 -16.71 -28.94
N GLY A 28 -21.19 -16.33 -30.12
CA GLY A 28 -20.38 -15.12 -30.32
C GLY A 28 -21.13 -13.82 -30.05
N TRP A 29 -22.35 -13.69 -30.59
CA TRP A 29 -23.15 -12.46 -30.42
C TRP A 29 -23.60 -12.30 -28.97
N PHE A 30 -24.01 -13.38 -28.30
CA PHE A 30 -24.44 -13.34 -26.90
C PHE A 30 -23.28 -12.93 -25.99
N LEU A 31 -22.08 -13.48 -26.21
CA LEU A 31 -20.89 -13.11 -25.47
C LEU A 31 -20.51 -11.63 -25.68
N GLN A 32 -20.53 -11.17 -26.94
CA GLN A 32 -20.10 -9.82 -27.30
C GLN A 32 -21.10 -8.73 -26.88
N TRP A 33 -22.40 -8.96 -27.08
CA TRP A 33 -23.42 -7.91 -26.96
C TRP A 33 -24.23 -7.99 -25.67
N VAL A 34 -24.23 -9.15 -25.00
CA VAL A 34 -25.03 -9.35 -23.78
C VAL A 34 -24.14 -9.65 -22.58
N ALA A 35 -23.36 -10.74 -22.63
CA ALA A 35 -22.62 -11.22 -21.46
C ALA A 35 -21.50 -10.24 -21.05
N SER A 36 -20.68 -9.78 -22.01
CA SER A 36 -19.56 -8.88 -21.72
C SER A 36 -20.01 -7.50 -21.24
N PRO A 37 -20.93 -6.79 -21.92
CA PRO A 37 -21.42 -5.48 -21.46
C PRO A 37 -22.14 -5.56 -20.11
N ARG A 38 -22.87 -6.66 -19.86
CA ARG A 38 -23.49 -6.90 -18.54
C ARG A 38 -22.43 -7.09 -17.46
N ALA A 39 -21.38 -7.88 -17.72
CA ALA A 39 -20.30 -8.08 -16.76
C ALA A 39 -19.59 -6.76 -16.42
N GLU A 40 -19.29 -5.94 -17.43
CA GLU A 40 -18.70 -4.60 -17.26
C GLU A 40 -19.62 -3.67 -16.47
N THR A 41 -20.92 -3.64 -16.80
CA THR A 41 -21.91 -2.80 -16.11
C THR A 41 -22.05 -3.19 -14.65
N VAL A 42 -22.12 -4.50 -14.35
CA VAL A 42 -22.21 -5.02 -12.98
C VAL A 42 -20.93 -4.71 -12.20
N ALA A 43 -19.76 -4.83 -12.83
CA ALA A 43 -18.49 -4.47 -12.23
C ALA A 43 -18.46 -2.97 -11.90
N LEU A 44 -18.77 -2.09 -12.85
CA LEU A 44 -18.79 -0.65 -12.64
C LEU A 44 -19.80 -0.25 -11.54
N ALA A 45 -21.02 -0.77 -11.58
CA ALA A 45 -22.03 -0.51 -10.56
C ALA A 45 -21.58 -0.98 -9.17
N SER A 46 -20.96 -2.16 -9.09
CA SER A 46 -20.43 -2.67 -7.83
C SER A 46 -19.30 -1.79 -7.30
N TYR A 47 -18.41 -1.30 -8.16
CA TYR A 47 -17.35 -0.37 -7.79
C TYR A 47 -17.92 0.95 -7.26
N MET A 48 -18.92 1.52 -7.94
CA MET A 48 -19.59 2.74 -7.48
C MET A 48 -20.29 2.55 -6.14
N CYS A 49 -20.94 1.41 -5.90
CA CYS A 49 -21.50 1.08 -4.58
C CYS A 49 -20.41 1.01 -3.50
N VAL A 50 -19.25 0.40 -3.78
CA VAL A 50 -18.11 0.39 -2.86
C VAL A 50 -17.67 1.82 -2.52
N LEU A 51 -17.50 2.68 -3.52
CA LEU A 51 -17.10 4.08 -3.33
C LEU A 51 -18.13 4.86 -2.50
N LEU A 52 -19.41 4.74 -2.82
CA LEU A 52 -20.50 5.41 -2.10
C LEU A 52 -20.55 4.99 -0.63
N HIS A 53 -20.48 3.68 -0.35
CA HIS A 53 -20.46 3.19 1.02
C HIS A 53 -19.17 3.60 1.75
N HIS A 54 -18.02 3.63 1.06
CA HIS A 54 -16.76 4.09 1.64
C HIS A 54 -16.82 5.58 2.01
N GLN A 55 -17.29 6.44 1.11
CA GLN A 55 -17.47 7.88 1.36
C GLN A 55 -18.47 8.16 2.49
N SER A 56 -19.45 7.27 2.67
CA SER A 56 -20.45 7.35 3.74
C SER A 56 -20.02 6.65 5.05
N MET A 57 -18.78 6.14 5.13
CA MET A 57 -18.25 5.39 6.27
C MET A 57 -19.04 4.09 6.62
N GLU A 58 -19.80 3.54 5.67
CA GLU A 58 -20.60 2.31 5.82
C GLU A 58 -19.82 1.06 5.35
N PHE A 59 -18.63 0.82 5.89
CA PHE A 59 -17.68 -0.18 5.35
C PHE A 59 -18.24 -1.61 5.25
N SER A 60 -19.05 -2.05 6.23
CA SER A 60 -19.68 -3.37 6.22
C SER A 60 -20.59 -3.57 5.00
N ARG A 61 -21.20 -2.49 4.49
CA ARG A 61 -22.07 -2.52 3.31
C ARG A 61 -21.29 -2.53 2.00
N ALA A 62 -20.03 -2.08 1.98
CA ALA A 62 -19.17 -2.17 0.81
C ALA A 62 -18.67 -3.60 0.54
N LEU A 63 -18.55 -4.45 1.58
CA LEU A 63 -17.94 -5.78 1.48
C LEU A 63 -18.59 -6.72 0.45
N PRO A 64 -19.93 -6.85 0.34
CA PRO A 64 -20.55 -7.71 -0.67
C PRO A 64 -20.22 -7.30 -2.11
N TYR A 65 -20.05 -6.00 -2.36
CA TYR A 65 -19.70 -5.47 -3.67
C TYR A 65 -18.22 -5.70 -3.99
N LEU A 66 -17.33 -5.54 -3.01
CA LEU A 66 -15.90 -5.83 -3.14
C LEU A 66 -15.63 -7.30 -3.50
N ARG A 67 -16.40 -8.24 -2.95
CA ARG A 67 -16.26 -9.68 -3.23
C ARG A 67 -16.49 -10.05 -4.70
N ARG A 68 -17.14 -9.19 -5.49
CA ARG A 68 -17.35 -9.40 -6.93
C ARG A 68 -16.11 -9.15 -7.78
N PHE A 69 -15.05 -8.62 -7.18
CA PHE A 69 -13.77 -8.41 -7.82
C PHE A 69 -12.77 -9.45 -7.28
N PRO A 70 -12.82 -10.71 -7.74
CA PRO A 70 -11.89 -11.76 -7.27
C PRO A 70 -10.43 -11.44 -7.59
N ARG A 71 -10.21 -10.52 -8.55
CA ARG A 71 -8.90 -9.99 -8.93
C ARG A 71 -8.55 -8.67 -8.24
N LEU A 72 -9.39 -8.12 -7.36
CA LEU A 72 -8.99 -7.01 -6.48
C LEU A 72 -8.00 -7.58 -5.45
N ARG A 73 -6.79 -7.87 -5.91
CA ARG A 73 -5.65 -8.35 -5.14
C ARG A 73 -4.94 -7.20 -4.43
N LEU A 74 -5.68 -6.18 -4.00
CA LEU A 74 -5.18 -5.14 -3.12
C LEU A 74 -5.43 -5.51 -1.65
N GLY A 75 -5.60 -6.80 -1.36
CA GLY A 75 -5.58 -7.32 -0.01
C GLY A 75 -4.13 -7.39 0.45
N LEU A 76 -3.71 -6.42 1.27
CA LEU A 76 -2.50 -6.58 2.06
C LEU A 76 -2.58 -7.89 2.84
N SER A 77 -1.46 -8.62 2.90
CA SER A 77 -1.38 -9.87 3.65
C SER A 77 -1.87 -9.65 5.09
N PRO A 78 -2.61 -10.60 5.69
CA PRO A 78 -3.00 -10.51 7.10
C PRO A 78 -1.80 -10.27 8.05
N ALA A 79 -0.59 -10.73 7.68
CA ALA A 79 0.61 -10.45 8.44
C ALA A 79 0.97 -8.96 8.47
N VAL A 80 0.78 -8.24 7.36
CA VAL A 80 0.99 -6.78 7.28
C VAL A 80 0.00 -6.05 8.18
N TRP A 81 -1.27 -6.48 8.18
CA TRP A 81 -2.28 -5.90 9.08
C TRP A 81 -1.95 -6.13 10.56
N ARG A 82 -1.44 -7.30 10.93
CA ARG A 82 -0.97 -7.56 12.30
C ARG A 82 0.18 -6.64 12.68
N LEU A 83 1.19 -6.52 11.81
CA LEU A 83 2.33 -5.61 12.01
C LEU A 83 1.87 -4.16 12.16
N ALA A 84 0.92 -3.70 11.34
CA ALA A 84 0.36 -2.35 11.39
C ALA A 84 -0.41 -2.03 12.68
N ARG A 85 -0.86 -3.05 13.40
CA ARG A 85 -1.57 -2.92 14.69
C ARG A 85 -0.65 -3.14 15.89
N ASP A 86 0.65 -3.33 15.67
CA ASP A 86 1.59 -3.78 16.71
C ASP A 86 1.16 -5.11 17.36
N GLU A 87 0.41 -5.94 16.64
CA GLU A 87 0.05 -7.29 17.08
C GLU A 87 1.24 -8.23 16.82
N ASP A 88 1.63 -9.00 17.84
CA ASP A 88 2.72 -9.97 17.71
C ASP A 88 2.38 -11.00 16.61
N PRO A 89 3.17 -11.08 15.51
CA PRO A 89 2.91 -12.02 14.43
C PRO A 89 2.96 -13.49 14.90
N ALA A 90 3.62 -13.79 16.02
CA ALA A 90 3.69 -15.13 16.61
C ALA A 90 2.42 -15.55 17.38
N ALA A 91 1.55 -14.60 17.76
CA ALA A 91 0.36 -14.90 18.56
C ALA A 91 -0.76 -15.61 17.76
N GLY A 92 -0.66 -15.66 16.42
CA GLY A 92 -1.66 -16.27 15.55
C GLY A 92 -1.54 -17.78 15.31
N GLY A 93 -0.59 -18.46 15.95
CA GLY A 93 -0.31 -19.88 15.70
C GLY A 93 0.12 -20.64 16.94
N GLN A 94 -0.78 -20.82 17.90
CA GLN A 94 -0.57 -21.79 18.99
C GLN A 94 -1.90 -22.16 19.67
N GLY A 95 -2.64 -23.07 19.03
CA GLY A 95 -3.43 -24.05 19.76
C GLY A 95 -2.53 -25.22 20.14
N ALA A 96 -1.73 -25.09 21.19
CA ALA A 96 -1.20 -26.17 22.04
C ALA A 96 -0.25 -25.56 23.09
N GLY A 97 -0.59 -25.78 24.36
CA GLY A 97 -0.01 -25.11 25.52
C GLY A 97 1.51 -25.26 25.70
N GLY A 98 2.14 -24.13 26.02
CA GLY A 98 3.51 -24.05 26.48
C GLY A 98 3.69 -22.75 27.27
N GLN A 99 3.45 -22.84 28.57
CA GLN A 99 3.65 -21.76 29.53
C GLN A 99 5.10 -21.26 29.49
N ARG A 100 5.33 -19.97 29.22
CA ARG A 100 6.62 -19.35 29.59
C ARG A 100 6.58 -17.83 29.80
N THR A 101 7.39 -17.49 30.80
CA THR A 101 7.60 -16.27 31.59
C THR A 101 8.25 -15.10 30.83
N GLY A 102 7.71 -13.89 31.10
CA GLY A 102 8.35 -12.58 31.27
C GLY A 102 9.70 -12.24 30.61
N GLY A 103 9.71 -11.14 29.85
CA GLY A 103 10.93 -10.40 29.50
C GLY A 103 10.67 -9.26 28.52
N ARG A 104 10.68 -8.02 29.02
CA ARG A 104 10.66 -6.79 28.20
C ARG A 104 11.97 -6.69 27.42
N GLY A 105 11.89 -6.37 26.13
CA GLY A 105 13.04 -6.01 25.30
C GLY A 105 12.66 -5.90 23.84
N ALA A 106 12.46 -4.67 23.36
CA ALA A 106 12.33 -4.36 21.95
C ALA A 106 13.63 -4.78 21.23
N GLY A 107 13.54 -5.81 20.39
CA GLY A 107 14.68 -6.35 19.66
C GLY A 107 14.23 -6.90 18.31
N TRP A 108 14.64 -6.24 17.25
CA TRP A 108 14.49 -6.70 15.88
C TRP A 108 15.20 -8.06 15.71
N GLN A 109 14.46 -9.14 15.45
CA GLN A 109 15.05 -10.43 15.10
C GLN A 109 15.22 -10.53 13.58
N ARG A 110 16.45 -10.32 13.10
CA ARG A 110 16.93 -10.86 11.81
C ARG A 110 17.14 -12.36 11.98
N THR A 111 16.38 -13.17 11.26
CA THR A 111 16.72 -14.58 11.08
C THR A 111 17.83 -14.72 10.03
N GLY A 112 19.03 -15.07 10.47
CA GLY A 112 19.99 -15.89 9.71
C GLY A 112 21.13 -15.18 8.96
N ARG A 113 22.32 -15.08 9.58
CA ARG A 113 23.53 -15.91 9.33
C ARG A 113 24.72 -15.27 10.08
N LYS A 114 25.42 -16.07 10.89
CA LYS A 114 26.68 -15.70 11.56
C LYS A 114 27.81 -15.70 10.53
N GLY A 115 28.63 -14.65 10.51
CA GLY A 115 29.95 -14.68 9.88
C GLY A 115 30.57 -13.29 9.69
N ALA A 116 31.62 -13.02 10.46
CA ALA A 116 32.67 -12.02 10.28
C ALA A 116 32.29 -10.52 10.29
N ALA A 117 33.12 -9.76 11.02
CA ALA A 117 33.13 -8.31 11.04
C ALA A 117 33.49 -7.78 9.63
N GLU A 118 32.48 -7.30 8.91
CA GLU A 118 32.69 -6.42 7.76
C GLU A 118 32.73 -4.98 8.26
N GLU A 119 33.76 -4.25 7.80
CA GLU A 119 33.78 -2.80 7.77
C GLU A 119 32.40 -2.27 7.33
N VAL A 120 31.95 -1.18 7.94
CA VAL A 120 30.75 -0.45 7.51
C VAL A 120 31.06 0.24 6.17
N SER A 121 31.18 -0.57 5.12
CA SER A 121 31.36 -0.14 3.73
C SER A 121 30.02 0.38 3.23
N SER A 122 30.01 1.64 2.79
CA SER A 122 28.94 2.34 2.07
C SER A 122 27.51 2.09 2.56
N LEU A 123 26.90 3.11 3.17
CA LEU A 123 25.45 3.14 3.39
C LEU A 123 24.72 2.81 2.07
N ASP A 124 24.14 1.62 1.97
CA ASP A 124 23.41 1.20 0.77
C ASP A 124 22.23 2.17 0.56
N ALA A 125 22.32 3.02 -0.46
CA ALA A 125 21.27 3.97 -0.80
C ALA A 125 19.92 3.27 -1.13
N GLY A 126 19.94 1.95 -1.35
CA GLY A 126 18.78 1.11 -1.64
C GLY A 126 18.02 0.55 -0.45
N ALA A 127 18.44 0.80 0.80
CA ALA A 127 17.83 0.18 1.98
C ALA A 127 16.70 1.01 2.61
N VAL A 128 15.62 0.35 3.02
CA VAL A 128 14.60 0.95 3.90
C VAL A 128 15.20 1.13 5.30
N ARG A 129 15.22 2.36 5.81
CA ARG A 129 15.87 2.73 7.07
C ARG A 129 15.03 3.71 7.86
N ARG A 130 15.01 3.57 9.18
CA ARG A 130 14.35 4.50 10.09
C ARG A 130 15.35 5.03 11.10
N TYR A 131 15.42 6.36 11.22
CA TYR A 131 16.20 7.03 12.24
C TYR A 131 15.25 7.61 13.28
N ALA A 132 15.38 7.16 14.52
CA ALA A 132 14.55 7.64 15.62
C ALA A 132 15.13 8.96 16.17
N HIS A 133 14.26 9.93 16.44
CA HIS A 133 14.61 11.21 17.09
C HIS A 133 15.82 11.91 16.42
N VAL A 134 15.84 11.89 15.09
CA VAL A 134 16.97 12.37 14.31
C VAL A 134 16.93 13.88 14.10
N ILE A 135 15.76 14.51 14.25
CA ILE A 135 15.58 15.96 14.09
C ILE A 135 16.05 16.67 15.36
N PRO A 136 16.93 17.70 15.27
CA PRO A 136 17.30 18.53 16.40
C PRO A 136 16.08 19.18 17.04
N THR A 137 16.03 19.24 18.38
CA THR A 137 14.86 19.73 19.12
C THR A 137 14.41 21.12 18.66
N GLU A 138 15.32 22.08 18.52
CA GLU A 138 14.98 23.43 18.06
C GLU A 138 14.38 23.45 16.65
N LEU A 139 14.87 22.59 15.75
CA LEU A 139 14.34 22.47 14.40
C LEU A 139 12.95 21.81 14.40
N LEU A 140 12.77 20.78 15.24
CA LEU A 140 11.48 20.13 15.44
C LEU A 140 10.43 21.10 15.98
N ASP A 141 10.78 21.93 16.97
CA ASP A 141 9.88 22.94 17.55
C ASP A 141 9.42 23.94 16.47
N HIS A 142 10.35 24.43 15.64
CA HIS A 142 10.01 25.31 14.51
C HIS A 142 9.10 24.63 13.48
N LEU A 143 9.34 23.36 13.15
CA LEU A 143 8.48 22.60 12.23
C LEU A 143 7.08 22.40 12.81
N GLN A 144 6.99 22.03 14.09
CA GLN A 144 5.71 21.85 14.78
C GLN A 144 4.91 23.15 14.87
N ALA A 145 5.57 24.28 15.14
CA ALA A 145 4.93 25.58 15.13
C ALA A 145 4.43 25.95 13.72
N ALA A 146 5.30 25.79 12.70
CA ALA A 146 4.99 26.11 11.30
C ALA A 146 3.84 25.27 10.72
N PHE A 147 3.64 24.05 11.21
CA PHE A 147 2.56 23.14 10.77
C PHE A 147 1.50 22.87 11.84
N SER A 148 1.45 23.69 12.89
CA SER A 148 0.36 23.66 13.87
C SER A 148 -0.99 23.85 13.18
N ILE A 149 -2.07 23.32 13.76
CA ILE A 149 -3.40 23.38 13.14
C ILE A 149 -3.88 24.81 12.88
N ASP A 150 -3.45 25.75 13.72
CA ASP A 150 -3.77 27.18 13.63
C ASP A 150 -2.74 27.97 12.80
N SER A 151 -1.75 27.30 12.21
CA SER A 151 -0.72 27.95 11.41
C SER A 151 -1.31 28.65 10.18
N PRO A 152 -0.79 29.85 9.83
CA PRO A 152 -1.14 30.51 8.58
C PRO A 152 -0.93 29.63 7.34
N PHE A 153 0.00 28.67 7.38
CA PHE A 153 0.28 27.73 6.29
C PHE A 153 -0.99 27.10 5.71
N TRP A 154 -1.88 26.58 6.57
CA TRP A 154 -3.08 25.88 6.10
C TRP A 154 -4.08 26.81 5.43
N LYS A 155 -4.28 28.00 6.02
CA LYS A 155 -5.19 29.01 5.50
C LYS A 155 -4.69 29.63 4.20
N GLU A 156 -3.39 29.91 4.12
CA GLU A 156 -2.78 30.58 2.96
C GLU A 156 -2.58 29.64 1.78
N SER A 157 -2.28 28.37 2.06
CA SER A 157 -2.09 27.37 1.01
C SER A 157 -3.39 26.77 0.48
N ASP A 158 -4.46 26.85 1.29
CA ASP A 158 -5.77 26.25 1.04
C ASP A 158 -5.67 24.74 0.76
N TYR A 159 -4.76 24.07 1.48
CA TYR A 159 -4.35 22.68 1.21
C TYR A 159 -5.54 21.71 1.13
N ALA A 160 -6.56 21.91 1.97
CA ALA A 160 -7.73 21.05 2.03
C ALA A 160 -8.63 21.15 0.78
N ALA A 161 -8.72 22.31 0.13
CA ALA A 161 -9.62 22.52 -1.01
C ALA A 161 -8.90 22.48 -2.36
N ARG A 162 -7.58 22.73 -2.40
CA ARG A 162 -6.82 22.88 -3.64
C ARG A 162 -6.42 21.57 -4.32
N GLY A 163 -6.54 20.46 -3.61
CA GLY A 163 -6.02 19.17 -4.06
C GLY A 163 -4.52 19.03 -3.80
N TYR A 164 -3.91 17.97 -4.35
CA TYR A 164 -2.49 17.67 -4.14
C TYR A 164 -1.61 18.73 -4.81
N PHE A 165 -0.65 19.26 -4.05
CA PHE A 165 0.50 20.00 -4.57
C PHE A 165 1.69 19.82 -3.64
N SER A 166 2.87 20.09 -4.20
CA SER A 166 4.16 19.97 -3.56
C SER A 166 5.00 21.23 -3.79
N PHE A 167 6.10 21.32 -3.07
CA PHE A 167 7.10 22.37 -3.20
C PHE A 167 8.45 21.77 -3.59
N TRP A 168 9.21 22.47 -4.42
CA TRP A 168 10.56 22.06 -4.81
C TRP A 168 11.62 22.96 -4.17
N GLY A 169 12.68 22.34 -3.65
CA GLY A 169 13.87 22.99 -3.13
C GLY A 169 15.15 22.52 -3.83
N ASP A 170 16.13 23.40 -3.93
CA ASP A 170 17.45 23.14 -4.53
C ASP A 170 18.45 22.80 -3.42
N ALA A 171 19.05 21.61 -3.48
CA ALA A 171 19.94 21.10 -2.42
C ALA A 171 21.28 21.83 -2.37
N ALA A 172 21.65 22.58 -3.42
CA ALA A 172 22.88 23.36 -3.45
C ALA A 172 22.74 24.72 -2.76
N LYS A 173 21.51 25.17 -2.46
CA LYS A 173 21.25 26.49 -1.85
C LYS A 173 21.21 26.39 -0.33
N PRO A 174 21.67 27.42 0.40
CA PRO A 174 21.54 27.43 1.85
C PRO A 174 20.05 27.49 2.28
N PRO A 175 19.68 26.86 3.40
CA PRO A 175 18.29 26.83 3.86
C PRO A 175 17.84 28.21 4.36
N ARG A 176 16.60 28.58 4.01
CA ARG A 176 15.97 29.87 4.34
C ARG A 176 14.76 29.73 5.25
N ASN A 177 14.30 28.50 5.47
CA ASN A 177 13.18 28.17 6.35
C ASN A 177 13.42 26.81 7.02
N CYS A 178 12.55 26.43 7.97
CA CYS A 178 12.71 25.20 8.73
C CYS A 178 12.58 23.92 7.89
N VAL A 179 11.83 23.93 6.78
CA VAL A 179 11.73 22.76 5.89
C VAL A 179 12.99 22.58 5.07
N GLU A 180 13.53 23.66 4.52
CA GLU A 180 14.83 23.62 3.84
C GLU A 180 15.93 23.18 4.82
N ALA A 181 15.91 23.68 6.06
CA ALA A 181 16.86 23.26 7.10
C ALA A 181 16.72 21.76 7.45
N LEU A 182 15.49 21.23 7.50
CA LEU A 182 15.23 19.80 7.66
C LEU A 182 15.81 18.99 6.51
N ALA A 183 15.58 19.40 5.26
CA ALA A 183 16.13 18.71 4.09
C ALA A 183 17.66 18.64 4.13
N HIS A 184 18.34 19.75 4.46
CA HIS A 184 19.80 19.78 4.61
C HIS A 184 20.30 18.90 5.76
N HIS A 185 19.58 18.86 6.88
CA HIS A 185 19.92 18.00 8.02
C HIS A 185 19.79 16.51 7.68
N LEU A 186 18.75 16.15 6.92
CA LEU A 186 18.46 14.77 6.54
C LEU A 186 19.31 14.27 5.37
N LEU A 187 19.79 15.17 4.50
CA LEU A 187 20.47 14.82 3.26
C LEU A 187 21.67 13.87 3.45
N PRO A 188 22.59 14.07 4.42
CA PRO A 188 23.70 13.14 4.65
C PRO A 188 23.25 11.72 5.02
N LEU A 189 22.06 11.56 5.62
CA LEU A 189 21.53 10.27 6.09
C LEU A 189 20.97 9.40 4.97
N THR A 190 20.79 9.98 3.78
CA THR A 190 20.35 9.26 2.59
C THR A 190 21.38 8.24 2.11
N GLY A 191 22.67 8.47 2.40
CA GLY A 191 23.78 7.68 1.85
C GLY A 191 24.09 7.99 0.39
N CYS A 192 23.41 8.97 -0.22
CA CYS A 192 23.60 9.38 -1.62
C CYS A 192 23.48 10.91 -1.80
N ALA A 193 23.86 11.67 -0.77
CA ALA A 193 23.75 13.13 -0.73
C ALA A 193 24.40 13.81 -1.95
N ASP A 194 25.54 13.27 -2.40
CA ASP A 194 26.31 13.71 -3.57
C ASP A 194 25.54 13.61 -4.90
N LYS A 195 24.46 12.81 -4.95
CA LYS A 195 23.63 12.59 -6.15
C LYS A 195 22.32 13.36 -6.13
N VAL A 196 22.00 14.00 -5.01
CA VAL A 196 20.72 14.70 -4.82
C VAL A 196 20.88 16.15 -5.25
N VAL A 197 20.12 16.55 -6.27
CA VAL A 197 20.13 17.92 -6.80
C VAL A 197 19.09 18.82 -6.15
N GLY A 198 18.13 18.24 -5.43
CA GLY A 198 17.06 18.94 -4.77
C GLY A 198 16.08 17.99 -4.11
N TYR A 199 15.01 18.55 -3.56
CA TYR A 199 14.01 17.80 -2.82
C TYR A 199 12.63 18.37 -3.08
N GLU A 200 11.67 17.47 -3.19
CA GLU A 200 10.25 17.78 -3.22
C GLU A 200 9.69 17.54 -1.83
N TRP A 201 8.79 18.40 -1.37
CA TRP A 201 8.13 18.20 -0.09
C TRP A 201 6.68 18.66 -0.10
N TRP A 202 5.90 18.01 0.76
CA TRP A 202 4.53 18.34 1.11
C TRP A 202 4.29 17.91 2.55
N VAL A 203 3.17 18.35 3.14
CA VAL A 203 2.83 18.04 4.53
C VAL A 203 1.38 17.61 4.62
N HIS A 204 1.13 16.57 5.41
CA HIS A 204 -0.22 16.09 5.70
C HIS A 204 -0.55 16.34 7.18
N THR A 205 -1.75 16.84 7.43
CA THR A 205 -2.38 16.80 8.75
C THR A 205 -3.53 15.80 8.73
N ARG A 206 -3.66 15.01 9.80
CA ARG A 206 -4.66 13.97 9.94
C ARG A 206 -5.21 14.02 11.36
N ALA A 207 -6.53 14.02 11.50
CA ALA A 207 -7.15 13.89 12.81
C ALA A 207 -6.89 12.47 13.36
N GLU A 208 -6.32 12.40 14.56
CA GLU A 208 -6.05 11.13 15.25
C GLU A 208 -7.33 10.28 15.37
N GLY A 209 -7.22 8.97 15.09
CA GLY A 209 -8.34 8.03 15.16
C GLY A 209 -9.47 8.23 14.14
N ARG A 210 -9.36 9.22 13.24
CA ARG A 210 -10.32 9.46 12.14
C ARG A 210 -9.68 9.37 10.76
N SER A 211 -8.45 8.90 10.70
CA SER A 211 -7.73 8.83 9.45
C SER A 211 -8.15 7.59 8.67
N ILE A 212 -8.45 7.78 7.38
CA ILE A 212 -8.76 6.69 6.44
C ILE A 212 -7.50 6.14 5.78
N GLY A 213 -6.31 6.47 6.30
CA GLY A 213 -5.04 6.15 5.68
C GLY A 213 -4.77 6.96 4.41
N HIS A 214 -3.78 6.52 3.64
CA HIS A 214 -3.44 7.10 2.35
C HIS A 214 -3.41 5.99 1.31
N GLN A 215 -3.74 6.31 0.07
CA GLN A 215 -3.74 5.32 -0.99
C GLN A 215 -2.32 4.82 -1.26
N MET A 216 -2.20 3.57 -1.73
CA MET A 216 -0.95 3.05 -2.29
C MET A 216 -0.54 3.85 -3.52
N HIS A 217 0.68 4.36 -3.51
CA HIS A 217 1.25 5.17 -4.58
C HIS A 217 2.78 5.08 -4.59
N PHE A 218 3.38 5.55 -5.68
CA PHE A 218 4.81 5.82 -5.78
C PHE A 218 5.03 7.32 -5.60
N ASP A 219 6.12 7.71 -4.95
CA ASP A 219 6.50 9.12 -4.94
C ASP A 219 6.98 9.53 -6.34
N THR A 220 6.38 10.60 -6.82
CA THR A 220 6.51 11.22 -8.14
C THR A 220 6.76 10.27 -9.32
N GLU A 221 5.69 9.68 -9.87
CA GLU A 221 5.56 9.57 -11.32
C GLU A 221 4.17 10.02 -11.79
N GLU A 222 4.00 11.33 -12.02
CA GLU A 222 2.77 11.84 -12.62
C GLU A 222 2.77 11.58 -14.14
N ALA A 223 2.35 10.35 -14.50
CA ALA A 223 2.33 9.78 -15.85
C ALA A 223 3.61 10.08 -16.64
N SER A 224 4.73 9.67 -16.04
CA SER A 224 6.09 9.71 -16.57
C SER A 224 6.50 11.06 -17.13
N LEU A 225 5.96 12.13 -16.53
CA LEU A 225 6.09 13.52 -16.97
C LEU A 225 6.07 13.63 -18.50
N ARG A 226 5.16 12.87 -19.11
CA ARG A 226 5.05 12.54 -20.55
C ARG A 226 6.33 12.81 -21.34
N THR A 227 7.32 11.96 -21.04
CA THR A 227 8.36 11.43 -21.95
C THR A 227 9.71 12.12 -22.08
N GLY A 228 10.22 12.73 -21.00
CA GLY A 228 11.67 12.88 -20.91
C GLY A 228 12.20 13.09 -19.51
N LYS A 229 11.40 12.73 -18.51
CA LYS A 229 11.37 13.46 -17.25
C LYS A 229 10.96 12.58 -16.08
N VAL A 230 11.49 12.97 -14.93
CA VAL A 230 11.74 12.17 -13.72
C VAL A 230 10.53 11.38 -13.20
N ILE A 231 10.80 10.11 -12.87
CA ILE A 231 9.82 9.03 -12.61
C ILE A 231 9.79 8.55 -11.14
N HIS A 232 10.73 8.97 -10.32
CA HIS A 232 10.62 8.91 -8.86
C HIS A 232 11.83 9.63 -8.28
N PRO A 233 11.80 10.08 -7.01
CA PRO A 233 13.01 10.54 -6.35
C PRO A 233 14.03 9.38 -6.21
N LEU A 234 15.29 9.73 -5.97
CA LEU A 234 16.32 8.74 -5.65
C LEU A 234 16.02 8.06 -4.30
N VAL A 235 15.55 8.87 -3.34
CA VAL A 235 15.16 8.44 -2.00
C VAL A 235 13.89 9.19 -1.61
N SER A 236 12.93 8.45 -1.10
CA SER A 236 11.74 8.99 -0.45
C SER A 236 11.94 9.04 1.06
N SER A 237 11.28 10.00 1.71
CA SER A 237 11.31 10.09 3.17
C SER A 237 9.97 10.51 3.78
N VAL A 238 9.66 9.95 4.94
CA VAL A 238 8.51 10.34 5.77
C VAL A 238 9.02 10.76 7.13
N THR A 239 8.76 12.02 7.49
CA THR A 239 9.16 12.60 8.77
C THR A 239 7.93 12.81 9.66
N TYR A 240 7.97 12.26 10.87
CA TYR A 240 6.84 12.34 11.80
C TYR A 240 7.02 13.54 12.74
N LEU A 241 6.20 14.58 12.55
CA LEU A 241 6.28 15.81 13.33
C LEU A 241 5.45 15.77 14.61
N ASN A 242 4.32 15.07 14.60
CA ASN A 242 3.42 14.97 15.74
C ASN A 242 2.68 13.62 15.73
N GLY A 243 1.94 13.33 16.80
CA GLY A 243 1.05 12.19 16.92
C GLY A 243 1.46 11.20 18.00
N SER A 244 0.47 10.61 18.66
CA SER A 244 0.71 9.48 19.57
C SER A 244 1.04 8.21 18.78
N PRO A 245 2.08 7.44 19.15
CA PRO A 245 2.38 6.14 18.53
C PRO A 245 1.20 5.16 18.57
N SER A 246 0.27 5.31 19.53
CA SER A 246 -0.92 4.47 19.64
C SER A 246 -2.07 4.90 18.73
N LEU A 247 -2.12 6.17 18.28
CA LEU A 247 -3.25 6.75 17.55
C LEU A 247 -2.93 7.15 16.11
N ALA A 248 -1.64 7.30 15.79
CA ALA A 248 -1.20 7.69 14.47
C ALA A 248 -1.06 6.47 13.54
N ASP A 249 -1.43 6.66 12.29
CA ASP A 249 -1.41 5.61 11.27
C ASP A 249 0.02 5.31 10.79
N PRO A 250 0.43 4.03 10.70
CA PRO A 250 1.75 3.68 10.21
C PRO A 250 1.91 3.84 8.71
N THR A 251 3.14 4.15 8.31
CA THR A 251 3.57 4.09 6.91
C THR A 251 3.91 2.65 6.55
N LEU A 252 3.38 2.16 5.42
CA LEU A 252 3.74 0.88 4.84
C LEU A 252 4.56 1.12 3.57
N VAL A 253 5.70 0.45 3.46
CA VAL A 253 6.51 0.40 2.24
C VAL A 253 6.57 -1.04 1.75
N LEU A 254 6.37 -1.26 0.46
CA LEU A 254 6.49 -2.56 -0.19
C LEU A 254 7.73 -2.57 -1.08
N ASP A 255 8.33 -3.75 -1.30
CA ASP A 255 9.40 -3.92 -2.28
C ASP A 255 8.93 -3.84 -3.74
N GLN A 256 7.62 -3.66 -3.97
CA GLN A 256 7.00 -3.49 -5.29
C GLN A 256 7.51 -2.25 -6.02
N ARG A 257 7.89 -2.41 -7.28
CA ARG A 257 8.21 -1.35 -8.24
C ARG A 257 7.07 -1.10 -9.23
N VAL A 258 7.18 -0.02 -10.00
CA VAL A 258 6.18 0.42 -10.99
C VAL A 258 5.77 -0.68 -11.97
N HIS A 259 6.71 -1.53 -12.39
CA HIS A 259 6.46 -2.59 -13.38
C HIS A 259 6.25 -3.98 -12.76
N ASP A 260 6.28 -4.08 -11.43
CA ASP A 260 6.15 -5.36 -10.75
C ASP A 260 4.68 -5.77 -10.61
N ALA A 261 4.39 -7.03 -10.92
CA ALA A 261 3.06 -7.61 -10.74
C ALA A 261 2.72 -7.94 -9.27
N SER A 262 3.73 -8.04 -8.40
CA SER A 262 3.59 -8.43 -6.99
C SER A 262 4.75 -7.96 -6.12
N CYS A 263 4.57 -7.99 -4.81
CA CYS A 263 5.60 -7.72 -3.80
C CYS A 263 5.87 -8.97 -2.95
N SER A 264 7.05 -9.04 -2.34
CA SER A 264 7.46 -10.13 -1.43
C SER A 264 7.74 -9.63 -0.01
N THR A 265 8.11 -8.37 0.14
CA THR A 265 8.55 -7.78 1.39
C THR A 265 7.76 -6.51 1.70
N ALA A 266 7.45 -6.35 2.99
CA ALA A 266 6.75 -5.20 3.52
C ALA A 266 7.48 -4.67 4.76
N TRP A 267 7.58 -3.35 4.87
CA TRP A 267 8.09 -2.64 6.03
C TRP A 267 7.00 -1.74 6.59
N VAL A 268 6.78 -1.81 7.90
CA VAL A 268 5.82 -0.95 8.61
C VAL A 268 6.60 -0.03 9.53
N SER A 269 6.38 1.27 9.39
CA SER A 269 6.97 2.31 10.24
C SER A 269 5.88 3.01 11.03
N HIS A 270 5.90 2.78 12.35
CA HIS A 270 4.98 3.45 13.26
C HIS A 270 5.45 4.89 13.54
N PRO A 271 4.52 5.86 13.54
CA PRO A 271 4.86 7.25 13.77
C PRO A 271 5.51 7.44 15.14
N SER A 272 6.59 8.20 15.15
CA SER A 272 7.28 8.59 16.37
C SER A 272 7.91 9.94 16.16
N VAL A 273 7.53 10.91 16.99
CA VAL A 273 7.90 12.31 16.87
C VAL A 273 9.42 12.49 16.70
N GLY A 274 9.81 13.26 15.70
CA GLY A 274 11.19 13.54 15.35
C GLY A 274 11.91 12.39 14.64
N SER A 275 11.21 11.31 14.30
CA SER A 275 11.78 10.20 13.52
C SER A 275 11.55 10.38 12.03
N THR A 276 12.47 9.85 11.22
CA THR A 276 12.38 9.86 9.76
C THR A 276 12.59 8.45 9.22
N LEU A 277 11.66 8.02 8.35
CA LEU A 277 11.78 6.83 7.52
C LEU A 277 12.36 7.24 6.16
N PHE A 278 13.35 6.51 5.66
CA PHE A 278 13.88 6.60 4.31
C PHE A 278 13.67 5.28 3.58
N PHE A 279 13.36 5.35 2.30
CA PHE A 279 13.26 4.19 1.43
C PHE A 279 13.58 4.59 -0.02
N PRO A 280 13.95 3.62 -0.89
CA PRO A 280 14.13 3.90 -2.30
C PRO A 280 12.87 4.51 -2.92
N GLY A 281 13.01 5.57 -3.70
CA GLY A 281 11.83 6.28 -4.25
C GLY A 281 10.99 5.45 -5.23
N ASP A 282 11.55 4.37 -5.77
CA ASP A 282 10.88 3.43 -6.68
C ASP A 282 10.01 2.38 -5.97
N ARG A 283 9.58 2.64 -4.74
CA ARG A 283 8.82 1.68 -3.90
C ARG A 283 7.38 2.12 -3.69
N LEU A 284 6.46 1.16 -3.84
CA LEU A 284 5.06 1.36 -3.56
C LEU A 284 4.86 1.52 -2.06
N HIS A 285 4.16 2.56 -1.64
CA HIS A 285 3.95 2.83 -0.22
C HIS A 285 2.60 3.50 0.05
N CYS A 286 2.17 3.47 1.31
CA CYS A 286 0.93 4.08 1.75
C CYS A 286 0.94 4.40 3.24
N VAL A 287 -0.19 4.91 3.73
CA VAL A 287 -0.48 5.02 5.16
C VAL A 287 -1.63 4.09 5.48
N ILE A 288 -1.43 3.15 6.40
CA ILE A 288 -2.44 2.16 6.76
C ILE A 288 -3.39 2.77 7.81
N PRO A 289 -4.71 2.81 7.59
CA PRO A 289 -5.63 3.28 8.60
C PRO A 289 -5.62 2.36 9.83
N ARG A 290 -5.54 2.96 11.02
CA ARG A 290 -5.84 2.26 12.27
C ARG A 290 -7.34 2.36 12.57
N PRO A 291 -7.97 1.26 13.06
CA PRO A 291 -9.32 1.36 13.58
C PRO A 291 -9.34 2.38 14.74
N PRO A 292 -10.43 3.14 14.91
CA PRO A 292 -10.59 3.95 16.11
C PRO A 292 -10.48 3.06 17.35
N PRO A 293 -9.90 3.56 18.46
CA PRO A 293 -9.89 2.81 19.71
C PRO A 293 -11.34 2.44 20.08
N PRO A 294 -11.55 1.27 20.72
CA PRO A 294 -12.88 0.89 21.19
C PRO A 294 -13.43 2.01 22.08
N ALA A 295 -14.71 2.35 21.90
CA ALA A 295 -15.37 3.35 22.72
C ALA A 295 -15.18 3.00 24.20
N ALA A 296 -14.78 3.97 25.01
CA ALA A 296 -14.69 3.78 26.46
C ALA A 296 -16.07 3.33 26.95
N ALA A 297 -16.11 2.15 27.57
CA ALA A 297 -17.32 1.56 28.14
C ALA A 297 -17.79 2.34 29.37
#